data_AF-A0A2K4G9I0-F1
#
_entry.id   AF-A0A2K4G9I0-F1
#
_cell.length_a   1.000
_cell.length_b   1.000
_cell.length_c   1.000
_cell.angle_alpha   90.00
_cell.angle_beta   90.00
_cell.angle_gamma   90.00
#
_symmetry.space_group_name_H-M   'P 1'
#
loop_
_entity.id
_entity.type
_entity.pdbx_description
1 polymer ?
#
loop_
_entity_poly.entity_id
_entity_poly.type
_entity_poly.pdbx_seq_one_letter_code
_entity_poly.pdbx_strand_id
1 'polypeptide(L)'
;MPPLIKTITTGLILTLAISTSSLASNDKYKTIELSDDPNTTTIHYHLKNLTINKMSISTPSKKQSNAPFPLSHFDVPAKGKYEYAADFPKYFSSIAFNEATVLSETFSYASGNKECQFTASIEVRLEKQGESVERVPHWSGNGKSTGVEPADCSTEILEVMDSFPYSFSIEFSIE
;
A
#
# COMPACT_ATOMS: atom_id res chain seq x y z
N MET A 1 35.05 5.94 -78.69
CA MET A 1 34.92 7.16 -77.87
C MET A 1 33.63 7.06 -77.08
N PRO A 2 33.70 6.70 -75.80
CA PRO A 2 33.20 7.58 -74.73
C PRO A 2 34.10 7.56 -73.46
N PRO A 3 33.79 8.38 -72.43
CA PRO A 3 34.76 8.84 -71.43
C PRO A 3 34.71 8.13 -70.06
N LEU A 4 35.69 8.57 -69.26
CA LEU A 4 35.99 8.46 -67.83
C LEU A 4 34.78 8.67 -66.87
N ILE A 5 34.76 7.97 -65.71
CA ILE A 5 34.59 8.49 -64.32
C ILE A 5 33.70 7.65 -63.35
N LYS A 6 34.37 7.26 -62.25
CA LYS A 6 34.01 7.15 -60.81
C LYS A 6 32.96 6.14 -60.30
N THR A 7 33.52 5.23 -59.51
CA THR A 7 33.14 4.83 -58.14
C THR A 7 32.06 5.67 -57.48
N ILE A 8 30.99 5.01 -57.04
CA ILE A 8 30.10 5.52 -55.98
C ILE A 8 29.98 4.43 -54.91
N THR A 9 30.57 4.75 -53.77
CA THR A 9 30.49 4.08 -52.48
C THR A 9 29.02 4.01 -52.04
N THR A 10 28.46 2.81 -51.89
CA THR A 10 27.12 2.65 -51.34
C THR A 10 27.24 2.72 -49.81
N GLY A 11 26.85 3.87 -49.26
CA GLY A 11 26.80 4.11 -47.81
C GLY A 11 25.75 3.23 -47.14
N LEU A 12 26.17 2.56 -46.06
CA LEU A 12 25.32 1.81 -45.15
C LEU A 12 24.48 2.82 -44.33
N ILE A 13 23.17 2.89 -44.56
CA ILE A 13 22.27 3.69 -43.73
C ILE A 13 21.96 2.89 -42.47
N LEU A 14 22.55 3.29 -41.34
CA LEU A 14 22.17 2.82 -40.01
C LEU A 14 20.87 3.52 -39.61
N THR A 15 19.73 2.87 -39.78
CA THR A 15 18.46 3.35 -39.23
C THR A 15 18.49 3.23 -37.72
N LEU A 16 18.55 4.36 -37.02
CA LEU A 16 18.28 4.44 -35.58
C LEU A 16 16.89 3.87 -35.32
N ALA A 17 16.83 2.76 -34.58
CA ALA A 17 15.61 2.31 -33.94
C ALA A 17 15.18 3.41 -32.96
N ILE A 18 14.07 4.07 -33.27
CA ILE A 18 13.42 4.98 -32.32
C ILE A 18 12.89 4.09 -31.22
N SER A 19 13.57 4.08 -30.08
CA SER A 19 13.06 3.53 -28.84
C SER A 19 11.72 4.20 -28.60
N THR A 20 10.62 3.47 -28.75
CA THR A 20 9.33 3.93 -28.23
C THR A 20 9.50 3.99 -26.73
N SER A 21 9.79 5.18 -26.21
CA SER A 21 9.55 5.48 -24.81
C SER A 21 8.07 5.23 -24.58
N SER A 22 7.76 4.11 -23.93
CA SER A 22 6.46 3.89 -23.34
C SER A 22 6.31 4.98 -22.28
N LEU A 23 5.67 6.08 -22.65
CA LEU A 23 5.10 7.01 -21.70
C LEU A 23 4.02 6.21 -20.96
N ALA A 24 4.37 5.69 -19.78
CA ALA A 24 3.38 5.31 -18.81
C ALA A 24 2.57 6.58 -18.54
N SER A 25 1.36 6.63 -19.10
CA SER A 25 0.30 7.51 -18.62
C SER A 25 0.09 7.11 -17.15
N ASN A 26 0.74 7.83 -16.25
CA ASN A 26 0.49 7.78 -14.82
C ASN A 26 -0.82 8.54 -14.56
N ASP A 27 -1.92 8.07 -15.14
CA ASP A 27 -3.19 8.21 -14.47
C ASP A 27 -3.07 7.37 -13.20
N LYS A 28 -2.75 8.05 -12.09
CA LYS A 28 -2.66 7.44 -10.75
C LYS A 28 -3.97 6.69 -10.52
N TYR A 29 -3.93 5.36 -10.59
CA TYR A 29 -5.03 4.53 -10.15
C TYR A 29 -5.31 4.90 -8.69
N LYS A 30 -6.51 5.41 -8.40
CA LYS A 30 -6.95 5.57 -7.02
C LYS A 30 -6.99 4.18 -6.40
N THR A 31 -6.24 4.02 -5.32
CA THR A 31 -6.11 2.77 -4.56
C THR A 31 -7.00 2.76 -3.33
N ILE A 32 -7.55 3.91 -2.92
CA ILE A 32 -8.53 3.98 -1.83
C ILE A 32 -9.94 3.79 -2.40
N GLU A 33 -10.62 2.73 -1.97
CA GLU A 33 -12.06 2.58 -2.13
C GLU A 33 -12.73 3.25 -0.93
N LEU A 34 -13.28 4.45 -1.11
CA LEU A 34 -13.91 5.20 -0.02
C LEU A 34 -15.32 4.69 0.28
N SER A 35 -15.68 4.69 1.56
CA SER A 35 -17.06 4.50 2.00
C SER A 35 -17.99 5.59 1.44
N ASP A 36 -19.26 5.27 1.24
CA ASP A 36 -20.29 6.24 0.84
C ASP A 36 -20.59 7.27 1.96
N ASP A 37 -20.31 6.93 3.23
CA ASP A 37 -20.43 7.87 4.36
C ASP A 37 -19.17 8.75 4.46
N PRO A 38 -19.28 10.08 4.27
CA PRO A 38 -18.14 11.00 4.31
C PRO A 38 -17.48 11.11 5.69
N ASN A 39 -18.06 10.55 6.75
CA ASN A 39 -17.47 10.51 8.09
C ASN A 39 -16.77 9.18 8.39
N THR A 40 -16.60 8.32 7.40
CA THR A 40 -15.97 7.01 7.58
C THR A 40 -14.52 7.06 7.14
N THR A 41 -13.63 6.75 8.08
CA THR A 41 -12.23 6.46 7.79
C THR A 41 -12.14 5.09 7.14
N THR A 42 -11.45 4.97 6.01
CA THR A 42 -11.25 3.69 5.33
C THR A 42 -9.77 3.35 5.26
N ILE A 43 -9.42 2.11 5.60
CA ILE A 43 -8.10 1.55 5.32
C ILE A 43 -8.26 0.49 4.23
N HIS A 44 -7.67 0.72 3.06
CA HIS A 44 -7.65 -0.26 1.97
C HIS A 44 -6.36 -1.08 2.04
N TYR A 45 -6.49 -2.37 2.27
CA TYR A 45 -5.39 -3.31 2.35
C TYR A 45 -5.20 -4.05 1.03
N HIS A 46 -3.98 -4.03 0.52
CA HIS A 46 -3.52 -4.87 -0.58
C HIS A 46 -2.59 -5.93 0.00
N LEU A 47 -3.05 -7.18 0.06
CA LEU A 47 -2.28 -8.31 0.57
C LEU A 47 -1.65 -9.06 -0.60
N LYS A 48 -0.33 -9.22 -0.58
CA LYS A 48 0.43 -9.84 -1.67
C LYS A 48 1.27 -10.98 -1.13
N ASN A 49 1.07 -12.14 -1.72
CA ASN A 49 1.79 -13.34 -1.35
C ASN A 49 2.78 -13.70 -2.44
N LEU A 50 4.06 -13.40 -2.20
CA LEU A 50 5.14 -13.74 -3.11
C LEU A 50 5.72 -15.13 -2.83
N THR A 51 5.19 -15.88 -1.88
CA THR A 51 5.64 -17.24 -1.57
C THR A 51 4.96 -18.29 -2.48
N ILE A 52 5.42 -19.54 -2.39
CA ILE A 52 4.82 -20.69 -3.09
C ILE A 52 3.68 -21.36 -2.30
N ASN A 53 3.51 -21.00 -1.03
CA ASN A 53 2.45 -21.52 -0.17
C ASN A 53 1.29 -20.53 -0.12
N LYS A 54 0.11 -20.98 0.31
CA LYS A 54 -1.02 -20.09 0.59
C LYS A 54 -0.73 -19.27 1.84
N MET A 55 -0.98 -17.97 1.79
CA MET A 55 -0.88 -17.08 2.93
C MET A 55 -2.22 -17.05 3.68
N SER A 56 -2.23 -17.35 4.97
CA SER A 56 -3.43 -17.44 5.82
C SER A 56 -3.21 -16.72 7.15
N ILE A 57 -4.27 -16.23 7.78
CA ILE A 57 -4.17 -15.61 9.11
C ILE A 57 -3.64 -16.63 10.13
N SER A 58 -2.63 -16.24 10.91
CA SER A 58 -2.06 -17.06 11.98
C SER A 58 -2.87 -16.94 13.29
N THR A 59 -2.96 -18.04 14.04
CA THR A 59 -3.55 -18.10 15.40
C THR A 59 -2.49 -18.60 16.38
N PRO A 60 -2.36 -18.04 17.60
CA PRO A 60 -3.36 -17.29 18.37
C PRO A 60 -3.38 -15.77 18.12
N SER A 61 -2.51 -15.28 17.25
CA SER A 61 -2.30 -13.88 16.85
C SER A 61 -3.47 -13.32 16.00
N LYS A 62 -4.70 -13.53 16.50
CA LYS A 62 -5.92 -12.87 16.05
C LYS A 62 -5.63 -11.38 15.94
N LYS A 63 -6.00 -10.78 14.81
CA LYS A 63 -5.72 -9.37 14.56
C LYS A 63 -6.11 -8.53 15.77
N GLN A 64 -5.22 -7.62 16.11
CA GLN A 64 -5.45 -6.64 17.15
C GLN A 64 -5.85 -5.37 16.43
N SER A 65 -7.16 -5.15 16.31
CA SER A 65 -7.69 -3.82 16.02
C SER A 65 -7.95 -3.16 17.37
N ASN A 66 -7.53 -1.91 17.53
CA ASN A 66 -7.98 -1.11 18.67
C ASN A 66 -9.39 -0.52 18.44
N ALA A 67 -10.00 -0.80 17.28
CA ALA A 67 -11.39 -0.52 16.96
C ALA A 67 -12.28 -1.78 17.13
N PRO A 68 -13.57 -1.64 17.46
CA PRO A 68 -14.46 -2.77 17.79
C PRO A 68 -14.94 -3.58 16.57
N PHE A 69 -14.24 -3.52 15.42
CA PHE A 69 -14.70 -4.14 14.18
C PHE A 69 -14.18 -5.57 14.03
N PRO A 70 -15.07 -6.55 13.79
CA PRO A 70 -14.67 -7.92 13.57
C PRO A 70 -13.91 -8.04 12.26
N LEU A 71 -12.88 -8.87 12.28
CA LEU A 71 -12.16 -9.21 11.07
C LEU A 71 -12.94 -10.16 10.19
N SER A 72 -12.85 -9.92 8.90
CA SER A 72 -13.10 -10.91 7.88
C SER A 72 -11.80 -11.69 7.60
N HIS A 73 -11.88 -13.02 7.65
CA HIS A 73 -10.75 -13.90 7.43
C HIS A 73 -10.61 -14.19 5.94
N PHE A 74 -9.44 -13.88 5.36
CA PHE A 74 -9.20 -14.10 3.95
C PHE A 74 -7.83 -14.72 3.73
N ASP A 75 -7.80 -15.74 2.89
CA ASP A 75 -6.58 -16.37 2.43
C ASP A 75 -6.10 -15.72 1.13
N VAL A 76 -4.79 -15.63 0.95
CA VAL A 76 -4.18 -15.15 -0.29
C VAL A 76 -3.50 -16.32 -0.99
N PRO A 77 -3.89 -16.64 -2.25
CA PRO A 77 -3.27 -17.72 -3.00
C PRO A 77 -1.75 -17.59 -3.11
N ALA A 78 -1.06 -18.71 -3.32
CA ALA A 78 0.37 -18.71 -3.64
C ALA A 78 0.63 -17.84 -4.88
N LYS A 79 1.68 -17.00 -4.84
CA LYS A 79 1.99 -16.03 -5.91
C LYS A 79 0.80 -15.13 -6.29
N GLY A 80 -0.11 -14.89 -5.34
CA GLY A 80 -1.38 -14.20 -5.56
C GLY A 80 -1.50 -12.90 -4.78
N LYS A 81 -2.64 -12.23 -4.99
CA LYS A 81 -3.03 -11.01 -4.27
C LYS A 81 -4.47 -11.07 -3.80
N TYR A 82 -4.78 -10.29 -2.77
CA TYR A 82 -6.13 -10.09 -2.25
C TYR A 82 -6.27 -8.65 -1.77
N GLU A 83 -7.43 -8.05 -1.98
CA GLU A 83 -7.67 -6.64 -1.67
C GLU A 83 -8.93 -6.55 -0.80
N TYR A 84 -8.91 -5.73 0.25
CA TYR A 84 -10.10 -5.45 1.05
C TYR A 84 -10.05 -4.08 1.72
N ALA A 85 -11.19 -3.41 1.77
CA ALA A 85 -11.38 -2.16 2.51
C ALA A 85 -11.99 -2.43 3.89
N ALA A 86 -11.45 -1.79 4.93
CA ALA A 86 -12.02 -1.77 6.27
C ALA A 86 -12.50 -0.36 6.60
N ASP A 87 -13.77 -0.25 6.99
CA ASP A 87 -14.44 1.01 7.30
C ASP A 87 -14.58 1.24 8.80
N PHE A 88 -14.22 2.45 9.25
CA PHE A 88 -14.26 2.91 10.63
C PHE A 88 -15.09 4.21 10.73
N PRO A 89 -16.42 4.08 10.85
CA PRO A 89 -17.32 5.23 10.97
C PRO A 89 -16.96 6.14 12.15
N LYS A 90 -16.84 7.44 11.87
CA LYS A 90 -16.66 8.53 12.84
C LYS A 90 -15.41 8.43 13.73
N TYR A 91 -14.42 7.60 13.35
CA TYR A 91 -13.28 7.30 14.21
C TYR A 91 -12.49 8.55 14.63
N PHE A 92 -12.28 9.48 13.70
CA PHE A 92 -11.62 10.78 13.95
C PHE A 92 -12.58 11.96 14.05
N SER A 93 -13.86 11.72 14.39
CA SER A 93 -14.85 12.80 14.54
C SER A 93 -14.49 13.75 15.70
N SER A 94 -13.91 13.21 16.77
CA SER A 94 -13.45 13.93 17.96
C SER A 94 -12.00 13.57 18.27
N ILE A 95 -11.17 14.58 18.53
CA ILE A 95 -9.73 14.44 18.86
C ILE A 95 -9.43 15.34 20.06
N ALA A 96 -8.73 14.82 21.05
CA ALA A 96 -8.33 15.58 22.23
C ALA A 96 -7.03 16.36 21.97
N PHE A 97 -6.84 17.51 22.64
CA PHE A 97 -5.63 18.32 22.47
C PHE A 97 -4.35 17.68 23.03
N ASN A 98 -4.48 16.89 24.09
CA ASN A 98 -3.34 16.37 24.84
C ASN A 98 -3.01 14.92 24.49
N GLU A 99 -3.78 14.31 23.58
CA GLU A 99 -3.67 12.89 23.26
C GLU A 99 -4.01 12.68 21.79
N ALA A 100 -3.13 11.98 21.08
CA ALA A 100 -3.38 11.59 19.71
C ALA A 100 -4.51 10.56 19.67
N THR A 101 -5.43 10.69 18.72
CA THR A 101 -6.36 9.61 18.43
C THR A 101 -5.67 8.67 17.44
N VAL A 102 -5.61 7.37 17.76
CA VAL A 102 -4.90 6.36 16.96
C VAL A 102 -5.87 5.28 16.51
N LEU A 103 -5.94 5.04 15.21
CA LEU A 103 -6.52 3.83 14.62
C LEU A 103 -5.37 2.90 14.25
N SER A 104 -5.38 1.66 14.73
CA SER A 104 -4.34 0.69 14.43
C SER A 104 -4.93 -0.69 14.21
N GLU A 105 -4.47 -1.36 13.15
CA GLU A 105 -4.81 -2.74 12.84
C GLU A 105 -3.53 -3.56 12.65
N THR A 106 -3.38 -4.60 13.46
CA THR A 106 -2.27 -5.55 13.36
C THR A 106 -2.75 -6.91 12.89
N PHE A 107 -2.07 -7.52 11.92
CA PHE A 107 -2.37 -8.81 11.30
C PHE A 107 -1.15 -9.73 11.41
N SER A 108 -1.34 -11.00 11.73
CA SER A 108 -0.31 -12.02 11.54
C SER A 108 -0.71 -12.96 10.41
N TYR A 109 0.13 -13.08 9.40
CA TYR A 109 -0.08 -13.94 8.24
C TYR A 109 1.08 -14.94 8.11
N ALA A 110 0.72 -16.22 7.99
CA ALA A 110 1.66 -17.31 7.78
C ALA A 110 1.55 -17.85 6.35
N SER A 111 2.68 -18.23 5.77
CA SER A 111 2.76 -18.94 4.51
C SER A 111 3.80 -20.07 4.60
N GLY A 112 3.32 -21.29 4.86
CA GLY A 112 4.19 -22.40 5.26
C GLY A 112 4.83 -22.11 6.63
N ASN A 113 6.17 -22.14 6.70
CA ASN A 113 6.93 -21.88 7.93
C ASN A 113 7.32 -20.41 8.12
N LYS A 114 7.04 -19.57 7.13
CA LYS A 114 7.23 -18.12 7.17
C LYS A 114 6.02 -17.46 7.81
N GLU A 115 6.23 -16.49 8.71
CA GLU A 115 5.14 -15.69 9.30
C GLU A 115 5.56 -14.24 9.42
N CYS A 116 4.69 -13.34 8.98
CA CYS A 116 4.82 -11.89 9.08
C CYS A 116 3.73 -11.32 9.97
N GLN A 117 4.10 -10.42 10.88
CA GLN A 117 3.18 -9.53 11.57
C GLN A 117 3.23 -8.16 10.91
N PHE A 118 2.09 -7.69 10.40
CA PHE A 118 1.92 -6.40 9.76
C PHE A 118 1.06 -5.48 10.63
N THR A 119 1.39 -4.20 10.70
CA THR A 119 0.58 -3.18 11.37
C THR A 119 0.37 -2.01 10.42
N ALA A 120 -0.88 -1.56 10.31
CA ALA A 120 -1.25 -0.31 9.67
C ALA A 120 -1.82 0.63 10.74
N SER A 121 -1.38 1.89 10.76
CA SER A 121 -1.90 2.86 11.73
C SER A 121 -2.10 4.24 11.13
N ILE A 122 -3.17 4.91 11.59
CA ILE A 122 -3.43 6.33 11.38
C ILE A 122 -3.44 7.00 12.75
N GLU A 123 -2.64 8.02 12.92
CA GLU A 123 -2.60 8.85 14.11
C GLU A 123 -3.01 10.27 13.73
N VAL A 124 -3.93 10.88 14.49
CA VAL A 124 -4.31 12.28 14.27
C VAL A 124 -4.17 13.06 15.57
N ARG A 125 -3.39 14.15 15.50
CA ARG A 125 -3.15 15.08 16.62
C ARG A 125 -3.78 16.42 16.35
N LEU A 126 -4.04 17.18 17.42
CA LEU A 126 -4.31 18.61 17.31
C LEU A 126 -3.03 19.39 17.55
N GLU A 127 -2.63 20.20 16.59
CA GLU A 127 -1.50 21.11 16.72
C GLU A 127 -1.98 22.55 16.72
N LYS A 128 -1.36 23.37 17.59
CA LYS A 128 -1.62 24.81 17.63
C LYS A 128 -0.68 25.52 16.68
N GLN A 129 -1.24 26.18 15.69
CA GLN A 129 -0.53 27.11 14.82
C GLN A 129 -0.96 28.54 15.15
N GLY A 130 -0.28 29.16 16.12
CA GLY A 130 -0.66 30.46 16.67
C GLY A 130 -2.01 30.39 17.40
N GLU A 131 -2.99 31.15 16.93
CA GLU A 131 -4.37 31.12 17.44
C GLU A 131 -5.23 30.02 16.79
N SER A 132 -4.76 29.41 15.71
CA SER A 132 -5.47 28.36 15.00
C SER A 132 -5.12 26.96 15.52
N VAL A 133 -6.05 26.03 15.36
CA VAL A 133 -5.90 24.63 15.74
C VAL A 133 -6.13 23.79 14.51
N GLU A 134 -5.15 22.98 14.17
CA GLU A 134 -5.19 22.11 13.00
C GLU A 134 -5.11 20.64 13.40
N ARG A 135 -5.75 19.79 12.60
CA ARG A 135 -5.62 18.34 12.73
C ARG A 135 -4.46 17.89 11.86
N VAL A 136 -3.46 17.25 12.46
CA VAL A 136 -2.26 16.77 11.77
C VAL A 136 -2.29 15.24 11.76
N PRO A 137 -2.64 14.63 10.61
CA PRO A 137 -2.63 13.17 10.46
C PRO A 137 -1.22 12.63 10.15
N HIS A 138 -0.96 11.41 10.58
CA HIS A 138 0.24 10.63 10.28
C HIS A 138 -0.14 9.17 10.00
N TRP A 139 0.36 8.62 8.90
CA TRP A 139 0.12 7.24 8.49
C TRP A 139 1.41 6.44 8.63
N SER A 140 1.29 5.20 9.08
CA SER A 140 2.43 4.30 9.22
C SER A 140 2.06 2.86 8.87
N GLY A 141 3.05 2.16 8.33
CA GLY A 141 3.02 0.74 8.03
C GLY A 141 4.27 0.08 8.60
N ASN A 142 4.13 -1.11 9.17
CA ASN A 142 5.26 -1.90 9.65
C ASN A 142 5.06 -3.39 9.39
N GLY A 143 6.11 -4.08 8.97
CA GLY A 143 6.13 -5.52 8.75
C GLY A 143 7.29 -6.16 9.50
N LYS A 144 7.04 -7.27 10.19
CA LYS A 144 8.06 -7.98 10.98
C LYS A 144 7.95 -9.48 10.79
N SER A 145 9.08 -10.13 10.49
CA SER A 145 9.18 -11.59 10.49
C SER A 145 9.07 -12.14 11.91
N THR A 146 8.15 -13.08 12.12
CA THR A 146 7.86 -13.72 13.42
C THR A 146 7.80 -15.24 13.34
N GLY A 147 7.90 -15.80 12.13
CA GLY A 147 7.88 -17.24 11.88
C GLY A 147 9.19 -17.95 12.22
N VAL A 148 9.17 -19.28 12.06
CA VAL A 148 10.35 -20.14 12.25
C VAL A 148 11.37 -19.90 11.16
N GLU A 149 10.90 -19.73 9.91
CA GLU A 149 11.74 -19.35 8.79
C GLU A 149 11.74 -17.82 8.63
N PRO A 150 12.91 -17.20 8.36
CA PRO A 150 12.97 -15.80 7.99
C PRO A 150 12.09 -15.50 6.77
N ALA A 151 11.33 -14.43 6.85
CA ALA A 151 10.49 -13.92 5.77
C ALA A 151 10.80 -12.44 5.52
N ASP A 152 10.77 -12.03 4.26
CA ASP A 152 10.80 -10.62 3.92
C ASP A 152 9.37 -10.07 4.02
N CYS A 153 9.13 -9.26 5.05
CA CYS A 153 7.83 -8.68 5.37
C CYS A 153 7.85 -7.19 5.00
N SER A 154 7.38 -6.82 3.81
CA SER A 154 7.39 -5.43 3.35
C SER A 154 6.04 -4.75 3.52
N THR A 155 6.09 -3.43 3.70
CA THR A 155 4.90 -2.58 3.79
C THR A 155 5.10 -1.33 2.94
N GLU A 156 4.10 -0.96 2.15
CA GLU A 156 4.13 0.23 1.30
C GLU A 156 2.82 0.99 1.41
N ILE A 157 2.87 2.26 1.85
CA ILE A 157 1.70 3.14 1.81
C ILE A 157 1.55 3.64 0.37
N LEU A 158 0.44 3.30 -0.28
CA LEU A 158 0.22 3.57 -1.71
C LEU A 158 -0.43 4.95 -1.93
N GLU A 159 -1.40 5.30 -1.08
CA GLU A 159 -2.15 6.56 -1.17
C GLU A 159 -2.66 6.98 0.20
N VAL A 160 -2.74 8.29 0.45
CA VAL A 160 -3.29 8.87 1.67
C VAL A 160 -4.30 9.96 1.32
N MET A 161 -5.31 10.11 2.16
CA MET A 161 -6.25 11.23 2.15
C MET A 161 -5.97 12.09 3.39
N ASP A 162 -5.35 13.24 3.18
CA ASP A 162 -4.87 14.14 4.23
C ASP A 162 -5.92 15.05 4.85
N SER A 163 -7.12 15.06 4.27
CA SER A 163 -8.30 15.69 4.82
C SER A 163 -9.20 14.67 5.53
N PHE A 164 -9.99 15.15 6.48
CA PHE A 164 -11.00 14.34 7.16
C PHE A 164 -11.91 13.65 6.12
N PRO A 165 -12.20 12.33 6.24
CA PRO A 165 -12.03 11.46 7.42
C PRO A 165 -10.68 10.74 7.61
N TYR A 166 -9.62 11.11 6.89
CA TYR A 166 -8.28 10.51 7.01
C TYR A 166 -8.23 9.02 6.66
N SER A 167 -8.27 8.71 5.37
CA SER A 167 -8.21 7.34 4.83
C SER A 167 -6.86 7.07 4.18
N PHE A 168 -6.49 5.80 4.01
CA PHE A 168 -5.28 5.45 3.25
C PHE A 168 -5.34 4.03 2.71
N SER A 169 -4.46 3.74 1.76
CA SER A 169 -4.24 2.39 1.22
C SER A 169 -2.81 1.94 1.50
N ILE A 170 -2.66 0.64 1.76
CA ILE A 170 -1.38 0.04 2.15
C ILE A 170 -1.24 -1.36 1.55
N GLU A 171 -0.07 -1.64 0.94
CA GLU A 171 0.32 -2.98 0.52
C GLU A 171 1.15 -3.67 1.61
N PHE A 172 0.82 -4.93 1.90
CA PHE A 172 1.61 -5.85 2.70
C PHE A 172 2.07 -7.02 1.84
N SER A 173 3.37 -7.31 1.85
CA SER A 173 3.93 -8.46 1.12
C SER A 173 4.73 -9.39 2.02
N ILE A 174 4.61 -10.69 1.74
CA ILE A 174 5.48 -11.75 2.29
C ILE A 174 6.23 -12.45 1.16
N GLU A 175 7.54 -12.62 1.31
CA GLU A 175 8.41 -13.38 0.39
C GLU A 175 9.22 -14.49 1.09
#